data_AF-A0A952CU77-F1
#
_entry.id   AF-A0A952CU77-F1
#
_cell.length_a   1.000
_cell.length_b   1.000
_cell.length_c   1.000
_cell.angle_alpha   90.00
_cell.angle_beta   90.00
_cell.angle_gamma   90.00
#
_symmetry.space_group_name_H-M   'P 1'
#
loop_
_entity.id
_entity.type
_entity.pdbx_description
1 polymer ?
#
loop_
_entity_poly.entity_id
_entity_poly.type
_entity_poly.pdbx_seq_one_letter_code
_entity_poly.pdbx_strand_id
1 'polypeptide(L)'
;MSPLLRVLLALATLAALVLLAAVTSSSAWLWLLLAAAALLVVYARSGAYAALLVGGLLAGAAVGTLLEVAFRWQGSFLVSVGAAALTVEGLESRPGHWPFVFGVAFLLVGAVVTLAQFGPRGYLAASLAAAAVTVAVTVLRRR
;
A
#
# COMPACT_ATOMS: atom_id res chain seq x y z
N MET A 1 1.45 14.66 22.57
CA MET A 1 1.66 13.27 23.04
C MET A 1 2.92 13.20 23.87
N SER A 2 2.88 12.59 25.05
CA SER A 2 4.07 12.38 25.87
C SER A 2 5.04 11.38 25.22
N PRO A 3 6.35 11.47 25.48
CA PRO A 3 7.34 10.55 24.93
C PRO A 3 7.07 9.09 25.32
N LEU A 4 6.64 8.86 26.56
CA LEU A 4 6.27 7.54 27.08
C LEU A 4 5.12 6.91 26.30
N LEU A 5 4.06 7.67 26.01
CA LEU A 5 2.92 7.18 25.23
C LEU A 5 3.33 6.77 23.81
N ARG A 6 4.25 7.50 23.16
CA ARG A 6 4.77 7.15 21.84
C ARG A 6 5.53 5.81 21.86
N VAL A 7 6.35 5.60 22.88
CA VAL A 7 7.11 4.34 23.04
C VAL A 7 6.16 3.17 23.29
N LEU A 8 5.18 3.33 24.18
CA LEU A 8 4.18 2.29 24.44
C LEU A 8 3.38 1.93 23.18
N LEU A 9 2.96 2.93 22.41
CA LEU A 9 2.26 2.69 21.15
C LEU A 9 3.14 1.96 20.14
N ALA A 10 4.40 2.36 19.98
CA ALA A 10 5.34 1.69 19.07
C ALA A 10 5.54 0.22 19.47
N LEU A 11 5.71 -0.06 20.75
CA LEU A 11 5.83 -1.43 21.28
C LEU A 11 4.54 -2.23 21.06
N ALA A 12 3.37 -1.63 21.32
CA ALA A 12 2.08 -2.27 21.10
C ALA A 12 1.86 -2.59 19.61
N THR A 13 2.20 -1.66 18.71
CA THR A 13 2.14 -1.90 17.25
C THR A 13 3.09 -3.01 16.84
N LEU A 14 4.34 -3.00 17.31
CA LEU A 14 5.30 -4.05 17.00
C LEU A 14 4.83 -5.41 17.51
N ALA A 15 4.32 -5.48 18.74
CA ALA A 15 3.76 -6.71 19.30
C ALA A 15 2.58 -7.24 18.46
N ALA A 16 1.67 -6.36 18.04
CA ALA A 16 0.56 -6.73 17.15
C ALA A 16 1.05 -7.26 15.79
N LEU A 17 2.06 -6.64 15.19
CA LEU A 17 2.65 -7.08 13.93
C LEU A 17 3.34 -8.45 14.05
N VAL A 18 4.06 -8.68 15.16
CA VAL A 18 4.68 -9.98 15.45
C VAL A 18 3.63 -11.07 15.64
N LEU A 19 2.55 -10.78 16.38
CA LEU A 19 1.43 -11.70 16.52
C LEU A 19 0.79 -12.02 15.16
N LEU A 20 0.61 -11.01 14.30
CA LEU A 20 0.11 -11.22 12.95
C LEU A 20 1.07 -12.08 12.11
N ALA A 21 2.38 -11.87 12.22
CA ALA A 21 3.37 -12.69 11.53
C ALA A 21 3.34 -14.15 11.99
N ALA A 22 3.12 -14.38 13.29
CA ALA A 22 2.93 -15.72 13.85
C ALA A 22 1.68 -16.40 13.30
N VAL A 23 0.55 -15.69 13.19
CA VAL A 23 -0.70 -16.22 12.64
C VAL A 23 -0.57 -16.54 11.14
N THR A 24 0.14 -15.70 10.39
CA THR A 24 0.27 -15.82 8.94
C THR A 24 1.37 -16.77 8.48
N SER A 25 2.14 -17.35 9.41
CA SER A 25 3.27 -18.28 9.15
C SER A 25 4.32 -17.74 8.16
N SER A 26 4.38 -16.43 7.96
CA SER A 26 5.32 -15.74 7.08
C SER A 26 5.76 -14.45 7.73
N SER A 27 7.06 -14.27 7.89
CA SER A 27 7.67 -13.05 8.47
C SER A 27 8.28 -12.14 7.41
N ALA A 28 8.30 -12.55 6.14
CA ALA A 28 8.93 -11.79 5.05
C ALA A 28 8.35 -10.37 4.92
N TRP A 29 7.02 -10.25 4.99
CA TRP A 29 6.34 -8.95 4.93
C TRP A 29 6.71 -8.03 6.11
N LEU A 30 6.96 -8.59 7.29
CA LEU A 30 7.33 -7.84 8.49
C LEU A 30 8.74 -7.27 8.35
N TRP A 31 9.68 -8.03 7.80
CA TRP A 31 11.02 -7.53 7.50
C TRP A 31 11.01 -6.40 6.46
N LEU A 32 10.21 -6.54 5.40
CA LEU A 32 10.01 -5.47 4.41
C LEU A 32 9.42 -4.22 5.05
N LEU A 33 8.44 -4.37 5.94
CA LEU A 33 7.80 -3.26 6.65
C LEU A 33 8.79 -2.52 7.57
N LEU A 34 9.65 -3.26 8.28
CA LEU A 34 10.70 -2.66 9.12
C LEU A 34 11.74 -1.90 8.30
N ALA A 35 12.18 -2.46 7.17
CA ALA A 35 13.09 -1.79 6.25
C ALA A 35 12.45 -0.52 5.66
N ALA A 36 11.17 -0.59 5.28
CA ALA A 36 10.40 0.56 4.83
C ALA A 36 10.34 1.66 5.90
N ALA A 37 10.01 1.30 7.14
CA ALA A 37 9.94 2.25 8.25
C ALA A 37 11.29 2.95 8.49
N ALA A 38 12.40 2.22 8.44
CA ALA A 38 13.73 2.80 8.59
C ALA A 38 14.04 3.83 7.48
N LEU A 39 13.74 3.51 6.23
CA LEU A 39 13.94 4.43 5.10
C LEU A 39 13.01 5.65 5.16
N LEU A 40 11.76 5.48 5.58
CA LEU A 40 10.83 6.58 5.75
C LEU A 40 11.25 7.52 6.89
N VAL A 41 11.86 6.99 7.96
CA VAL A 41 12.50 7.81 9.00
C VAL A 41 13.70 8.58 8.44
N VAL A 42 14.51 7.94 7.58
CA VAL A 42 15.62 8.63 6.90
C VAL A 42 15.09 9.76 6.00
N TYR A 43 14.02 9.51 5.23
CA TYR A 43 13.38 10.54 4.43
C TYR A 43 12.88 11.70 5.29
N ALA A 44 12.17 11.41 6.39
CA ALA A 44 11.65 12.44 7.29
C ALA A 44 12.75 13.33 7.89
N ARG A 45 13.98 12.84 7.98
CA ARG A 45 15.13 13.60 8.51
C ARG A 45 15.96 14.31 7.44
N SER A 46 16.06 13.73 6.24
CA SER A 46 16.99 14.18 5.21
C SER A 46 16.32 14.83 3.99
N GLY A 47 15.02 14.61 3.79
CA GLY A 47 14.32 14.97 2.55
C GLY A 47 14.79 14.18 1.32
N ALA A 48 15.56 13.09 1.52
CA ALA A 48 16.11 12.32 0.40
C ALA A 48 15.01 11.52 -0.32
N TYR A 49 14.61 11.97 -1.51
CA TYR A 49 13.57 11.33 -2.31
C TYR A 49 13.80 9.84 -2.58
N ALA A 50 15.05 9.40 -2.77
CA ALA A 50 15.35 7.98 -2.93
C ALA A 50 14.90 7.15 -1.71
N ALA A 51 15.00 7.70 -0.50
CA ALA A 51 14.52 7.04 0.71
C ALA A 51 12.99 7.01 0.77
N LEU A 52 12.29 8.05 0.30
CA LEU A 52 10.83 8.05 0.15
C LEU A 52 10.38 6.99 -0.85
N LEU A 53 11.00 6.97 -2.04
CA LEU A 53 10.63 6.07 -3.13
C LEU A 53 10.84 4.61 -2.71
N VAL A 54 12.04 4.25 -2.25
CA VAL A 54 12.35 2.87 -1.86
C VAL A 54 11.56 2.49 -0.61
N GLY A 55 11.47 3.37 0.39
CA GLY A 55 10.68 3.11 1.60
C GLY A 55 9.19 2.92 1.31
N GLY A 56 8.61 3.76 0.45
CA GLY A 56 7.23 3.65 0.01
C GLY A 56 6.97 2.34 -0.74
N LEU A 57 7.81 2.01 -1.72
CA LEU A 57 7.68 0.76 -2.48
C LEU A 57 7.84 -0.47 -1.60
N LEU A 58 8.76 -0.47 -0.62
CA LEU A 58 8.90 -1.54 0.36
C LEU A 58 7.68 -1.65 1.28
N ALA A 59 7.07 -0.53 1.67
CA ALA A 59 5.82 -0.56 2.44
C ALA A 59 4.69 -1.18 1.61
N GLY A 60 4.56 -0.79 0.33
CA GLY A 60 3.62 -1.39 -0.60
C GLY A 60 3.88 -2.89 -0.81
N ALA A 61 5.14 -3.28 -0.98
CA ALA A 61 5.54 -4.68 -1.12
C ALA A 61 5.29 -5.50 0.15
N ALA A 62 5.48 -4.92 1.33
CA ALA A 62 5.16 -5.56 2.61
C ALA A 62 3.66 -5.85 2.70
N VAL A 63 2.81 -4.85 2.47
CA VAL A 63 1.35 -5.01 2.47
C VAL A 63 0.92 -6.03 1.40
N GLY A 64 1.46 -5.90 0.20
CA GLY A 64 1.21 -6.81 -0.91
C GLY A 64 1.57 -8.26 -0.58
N THR A 65 2.75 -8.48 0.00
CA THR A 65 3.21 -9.82 0.42
C THR A 65 2.32 -10.40 1.50
N LEU A 66 1.88 -9.58 2.46
CA LEU A 66 0.94 -10.01 3.49
C LEU A 66 -0.39 -10.45 2.86
N LEU A 67 -0.98 -9.63 1.99
CA LEU A 67 -2.27 -9.92 1.34
C LEU A 67 -2.19 -11.14 0.41
N GLU A 68 -1.12 -11.26 -0.36
CA GLU A 68 -0.98 -12.33 -1.36
C GLU A 68 -0.58 -13.66 -0.73
N VAL A 69 0.36 -13.65 0.23
CA VAL A 69 0.84 -14.89 0.87
C VAL A 69 -0.09 -15.35 1.97
N ALA A 70 -0.52 -14.46 2.85
CA ALA A 70 -1.34 -14.84 4.00
C ALA A 70 -2.82 -14.95 3.66
N PHE A 71 -3.35 -13.98 2.91
CA PHE A 71 -4.78 -13.91 2.58
C PHE A 71 -5.11 -14.47 1.20
N ARG A 72 -4.11 -14.96 0.45
CA ARG A 72 -4.26 -15.54 -0.89
C ARG A 72 -4.96 -14.62 -1.89
N TRP A 73 -4.85 -13.31 -1.67
CA TRP A 73 -5.45 -12.32 -2.56
C TRP A 73 -4.52 -12.09 -3.75
N GLN A 74 -4.80 -12.77 -4.87
CA GLN A 74 -3.97 -12.69 -6.06
C GLN A 74 -4.02 -11.28 -6.67
N GLY A 75 -2.86 -10.78 -7.10
CA GLY A 75 -2.73 -9.44 -7.67
C GLY A 75 -2.63 -8.32 -6.63
N SER A 76 -2.83 -8.63 -5.34
CA SER A 76 -2.73 -7.64 -4.26
C SER A 76 -1.32 -7.09 -4.09
N PHE A 77 -0.27 -7.84 -4.46
CA PHE A 77 1.10 -7.32 -4.50
C PHE A 77 1.23 -6.16 -5.47
N LEU A 78 0.82 -6.34 -6.73
CA LEU A 78 0.90 -5.30 -7.76
C LEU A 78 0.01 -4.10 -7.43
N VAL A 79 -1.19 -4.33 -6.90
CA VAL A 79 -2.07 -3.25 -6.43
C VAL A 79 -1.40 -2.45 -5.31
N SER A 80 -0.80 -3.12 -4.32
CA SER A 80 -0.20 -2.45 -3.16
C SER A 80 1.06 -1.67 -3.54
N VAL A 81 1.91 -2.23 -4.40
CA VAL A 81 3.10 -1.55 -4.94
C VAL A 81 2.68 -0.37 -5.82
N GLY A 82 1.67 -0.54 -6.67
CA GLY A 82 1.12 0.52 -7.50
C GLY A 82 0.56 1.69 -6.69
N ALA A 83 -0.25 1.38 -5.67
CA ALA A 83 -0.80 2.36 -4.74
C ALA A 83 0.32 3.10 -3.97
N ALA A 84 1.37 2.39 -3.55
CA ALA A 84 2.52 3.01 -2.90
C ALA A 84 3.25 3.98 -3.84
N ALA A 85 3.47 3.62 -5.11
CA ALA A 85 4.09 4.50 -6.09
C ALA A 85 3.25 5.77 -6.36
N LEU A 86 1.92 5.63 -6.45
CA LEU A 86 1.00 6.77 -6.54
C LEU A 86 1.06 7.66 -5.29
N THR A 87 1.19 7.05 -4.11
CA THR A 87 1.32 7.78 -2.85
C THR A 87 2.63 8.56 -2.80
N VAL A 88 3.74 7.96 -3.27
CA VAL A 88 5.04 8.65 -3.38
C VAL A 88 4.92 9.86 -4.31
N GLU A 89 4.29 9.72 -5.48
CA GLU A 89 4.07 10.85 -6.39
C GLU A 89 3.23 11.96 -5.76
N GLY A 90 2.16 11.57 -5.04
CA GLY A 90 1.27 12.52 -4.37
C GLY A 90 1.92 13.26 -3.20
N LEU A 91 2.95 12.68 -2.58
CA LEU A 91 3.74 13.32 -1.53
C LEU A 91 4.83 14.23 -2.10
N GLU A 92 5.57 13.77 -3.11
CA GLU A 92 6.65 14.53 -3.73
C GLU A 92 6.70 14.27 -5.24
N SER A 93 6.09 15.16 -6.01
CA SER A 93 6.05 15.06 -7.47
C SER A 93 7.38 15.51 -8.09
N ARG A 94 7.89 14.75 -9.06
CA ARG A 94 9.18 15.00 -9.75
C ARG A 94 8.96 15.20 -11.25
N PRO A 95 9.79 16.02 -11.92
CA PRO A 95 9.72 16.16 -13.37
C PRO A 95 9.91 14.79 -14.04
N GLY A 96 8.85 14.31 -14.69
CA GLY A 96 8.78 13.00 -15.34
C GLY A 96 7.62 12.13 -14.88
N HIS A 97 7.10 12.30 -13.66
CA HIS A 97 5.95 11.55 -13.11
C HIS A 97 6.06 10.02 -13.28
N TRP A 98 7.27 9.49 -13.34
CA TRP A 98 7.51 8.04 -13.52
C TRP A 98 6.82 7.20 -12.44
N PRO A 99 6.88 7.56 -11.13
CA PRO A 99 6.14 6.84 -10.10
C PRO A 99 4.64 6.80 -10.36
N PHE A 100 4.05 7.85 -10.94
CA PHE A 100 2.66 7.83 -11.35
C PHE A 100 2.40 6.80 -12.46
N VAL A 101 3.18 6.85 -13.55
CA VAL A 101 2.97 5.97 -14.70
C VAL A 101 3.11 4.50 -14.31
N PHE A 102 4.19 4.16 -13.61
CA PHE A 102 4.40 2.80 -13.10
C PHE A 102 3.37 2.42 -12.04
N GLY A 103 2.99 3.37 -11.18
CA GLY A 103 1.97 3.18 -10.15
C GLY A 103 0.61 2.80 -10.73
N VAL A 104 0.13 3.56 -11.72
CA VAL A 104 -1.11 3.27 -12.45
C VAL A 104 -0.99 1.92 -13.17
N ALA A 105 0.12 1.66 -13.86
CA ALA A 105 0.31 0.41 -14.60
C ALA A 105 0.23 -0.81 -13.67
N PHE A 106 0.97 -0.81 -12.56
CA PHE A 106 0.92 -1.91 -11.59
C PHE A 106 -0.45 -2.05 -10.92
N LEU A 107 -1.09 -0.93 -10.58
CA LEU A 107 -2.42 -0.95 -9.97
C LEU A 107 -3.45 -1.55 -10.93
N LEU A 108 -3.45 -1.16 -12.21
CA LEU A 108 -4.37 -1.69 -13.20
C LEU A 108 -4.12 -3.18 -13.47
N VAL A 109 -2.86 -3.59 -13.65
CA VAL A 109 -2.52 -5.00 -13.88
C VAL A 109 -2.92 -5.84 -12.66
N GLY A 110 -2.59 -5.39 -11.45
CA GLY A 110 -2.97 -6.06 -10.21
C GLY A 110 -4.49 -6.15 -10.03
N ALA A 111 -5.23 -5.10 -10.39
CA ALA A 111 -6.69 -5.10 -10.37
C ALA A 111 -7.27 -6.09 -11.38
N VAL A 112 -6.73 -6.17 -12.60
CA VAL A 112 -7.16 -7.15 -13.61
C VAL A 112 -6.92 -8.58 -13.13
N VAL A 113 -5.73 -8.87 -12.57
CA VAL A 113 -5.44 -10.18 -11.96
C VAL A 113 -6.41 -10.48 -10.82
N THR A 114 -6.68 -9.48 -9.98
CA THR A 114 -7.64 -9.59 -8.88
C THR A 114 -9.04 -9.95 -9.39
N LEU A 115 -9.51 -9.29 -10.45
CA LEU A 115 -10.84 -9.52 -11.01
C LEU A 115 -10.94 -10.87 -11.72
N ALA A 116 -9.89 -11.25 -12.45
CA ALA A 116 -9.81 -12.54 -13.12
C ALA A 116 -9.96 -13.71 -12.13
N GLN A 117 -9.39 -13.60 -10.92
CA GLN A 117 -9.50 -14.64 -9.88
C GLN A 117 -10.95 -14.86 -9.40
N PHE A 118 -11.78 -13.80 -9.42
CA PHE A 118 -13.18 -13.85 -8.93
C PHE A 118 -14.21 -14.03 -10.06
N GLY A 119 -13.76 -14.11 -11.32
CA GLY A 119 -14.61 -14.32 -12.49
C GLY A 119 -15.73 -13.28 -12.63
N PRO A 120 -16.91 -13.65 -13.16
CA PRO A 120 -18.01 -12.71 -13.42
C PRO A 120 -18.48 -11.90 -12.20
N ARG A 121 -18.41 -12.50 -11.00
CA ARG A 121 -18.78 -11.83 -9.75
C ARG A 121 -17.82 -10.69 -9.39
N GLY A 122 -16.52 -10.88 -9.68
CA GLY A 122 -15.51 -9.85 -9.51
C GLY A 122 -15.78 -8.63 -10.38
N TYR A 123 -16.08 -8.85 -11.67
CA TYR A 123 -16.42 -7.77 -12.61
C TYR A 123 -17.69 -7.01 -12.20
N LEU A 124 -18.72 -7.71 -11.73
CA LEU A 124 -19.93 -7.07 -11.21
C LEU A 124 -19.62 -6.19 -9.99
N ALA A 125 -18.89 -6.72 -9.00
CA ALA A 125 -18.49 -5.94 -7.83
C ALA A 125 -17.66 -4.70 -8.20
N ALA A 126 -16.72 -4.83 -9.15
CA ALA A 126 -15.94 -3.70 -9.64
C ALA A 126 -16.78 -2.66 -10.36
N SER A 127 -17.72 -3.07 -11.21
CA SER A 127 -18.63 -2.14 -11.89
C SER A 127 -19.53 -1.38 -10.90
N LEU A 128 -20.00 -2.05 -9.84
CA LEU A 128 -20.79 -1.44 -8.77
C LEU A 128 -19.95 -0.47 -7.94
N ALA A 129 -18.73 -0.85 -7.59
CA ALA A 129 -17.79 0.02 -6.89
C ALA A 129 -17.44 1.25 -7.72
N ALA A 130 -17.16 1.07 -9.02
CA ALA A 130 -16.90 2.16 -9.95
C ALA A 130 -18.11 3.12 -10.00
N ALA A 131 -19.33 2.60 -10.20
CA ALA A 131 -20.54 3.40 -10.21
C ALA A 131 -20.75 4.18 -8.90
N ALA A 132 -20.52 3.54 -7.74
CA ALA A 132 -20.62 4.18 -6.44
C ALA A 132 -19.61 5.34 -6.29
N VAL A 133 -18.37 5.16 -6.75
CA VAL A 133 -17.35 6.21 -6.77
C VAL A 133 -17.77 7.36 -7.68
N THR A 134 -18.27 7.09 -8.89
CA THR A 134 -18.73 8.15 -9.81
C THR A 134 -19.88 8.97 -9.19
N VAL A 135 -20.84 8.30 -8.56
CA VAL A 135 -21.94 8.96 -7.84
C VAL A 135 -21.40 9.80 -6.68
N ALA A 136 -20.50 9.25 -5.86
CA ALA A 136 -19.92 10.01 -4.75
C ALA A 136 -19.17 11.26 -5.24
N VAL A 137 -18.35 11.15 -6.30
CA VAL A 137 -17.61 12.27 -6.88
C VAL A 137 -18.55 13.32 -7.46
N THR A 138 -19.60 12.90 -8.17
CA THR A 138 -20.56 13.84 -8.75
C THR A 138 -21.37 14.57 -7.67
N VAL A 139 -21.73 13.90 -6.57
CA VAL A 139 -22.40 14.52 -5.43
C VAL A 139 -21.48 15.51 -4.70
N LEU A 140 -20.22 15.13 -4.46
CA LEU A 140 -19.22 16.00 -3.82
C LEU A 140 -18.90 17.24 -4.65
N ARG A 141 -18.86 17.13 -5.99
CA ARG A 141 -18.62 18.29 -6.88
C ARG A 141 -19.80 19.26 -6.98
N ARG A 142 -21.00 18.87 -6.52
CA ARG A 142 -22.19 19.72 -6.51
C ARG A 142 -22.39 20.47 -5.20
N ARG A 143 -21.59 20.20 -4.17
CA ARG A 143 -21.56 20.94 -2.90
C ARG A 143 -20.43 21.95 -2.92
#